data_AF-A0A1L9NTC7-F1
#
_entry.id   AF-A0A1L9NTC7-F1
#
_cell.length_a   1.000
_cell.length_b   1.000
_cell.length_c   1.000
_cell.angle_alpha   90.00
_cell.angle_beta   90.00
_cell.angle_gamma   90.00
#
_symmetry.space_group_name_H-M   'P 1'
#
loop_
_entity.id
_entity.type
_entity.pdbx_description
1 polymer ?
#
loop_
_entity_poly.entity_id
_entity_poly.type
_entity_poly.pdbx_seq_one_letter_code
_entity_poly.pdbx_strand_id
1 'polypeptide(L)'
;MRSANEISAMVLKAARGAGLPLGCAEELARAAPVLASTGDLTCVTGVLELACDAPSFEQGVVKGGHPVQAVVAWQDLTAAGVKAKLECDVEGALLSALCERVSVVGPFEVDETLWVNLSQFAAKMLVPESEASRLAGAGAGLSDND
;
A
#
# COMPACT_ATOMS: atom_id res chain seq x y z
N MET A 1 16.71 -11.80 3.54
CA MET A 1 15.93 -12.32 2.39
C MET A 1 14.43 -12.44 2.68
N ARG A 2 13.60 -12.01 1.73
CA ARG A 2 12.13 -12.19 1.69
C ARG A 2 11.70 -12.57 0.27
N SER A 3 10.70 -13.43 0.10
CA SER A 3 10.13 -13.74 -1.21
C SER A 3 9.28 -12.58 -1.77
N ALA A 4 9.07 -12.55 -3.09
CA ALA A 4 8.16 -11.61 -3.74
C ALA A 4 6.78 -11.57 -3.07
N ASN A 5 6.19 -12.74 -2.77
CA ASN A 5 4.88 -12.84 -2.14
C ASN A 5 4.86 -12.30 -0.71
N GLU A 6 5.92 -12.53 0.08
CA GLU A 6 6.03 -11.96 1.42
C GLU A 6 6.11 -10.44 1.37
N ILE A 7 6.87 -9.89 0.42
CA ILE A 7 7.02 -8.45 0.22
C ILE A 7 5.67 -7.83 -0.18
N SER A 8 5.00 -8.37 -1.20
CA SER A 8 3.68 -7.89 -1.61
C SER A 8 2.65 -7.97 -0.48
N ALA A 9 2.58 -9.10 0.24
CA ALA A 9 1.64 -9.26 1.34
C ALA A 9 1.93 -8.31 2.52
N MET A 10 3.20 -8.05 2.82
CA MET A 10 3.59 -7.10 3.86
C MET A 10 3.26 -5.67 3.44
N VAL A 11 3.60 -5.27 2.22
CA VAL A 11 3.31 -3.92 1.71
C VAL A 11 1.82 -3.65 1.60
N LEU A 12 1.01 -4.65 1.18
CA LEU A 12 -0.45 -4.52 1.18
C LEU A 12 -0.98 -4.20 2.57
N LYS A 13 -0.53 -4.93 3.60
CA LYS A 13 -0.95 -4.68 4.98
C LYS A 13 -0.47 -3.32 5.48
N ALA A 14 0.79 -2.98 5.21
CA ALA A 14 1.38 -1.71 5.59
C ALA A 14 0.61 -0.53 4.96
N ALA A 15 0.31 -0.59 3.67
CA ALA A 15 -0.50 0.41 2.96
C ALA A 15 -1.90 0.56 3.54
N ARG A 16 -2.56 -0.56 3.85
CA ARG A 16 -3.89 -0.53 4.50
C ARG A 16 -3.82 0.07 5.91
N GLY A 17 -2.80 -0.27 6.69
CA GLY A 17 -2.59 0.31 8.01
C GLY A 17 -2.16 1.79 7.99
N ALA A 18 -1.57 2.25 6.89
CA ALA A 18 -1.31 3.68 6.64
C ALA A 18 -2.56 4.47 6.19
N GLY A 19 -3.66 3.77 5.86
CA GLY A 19 -4.92 4.38 5.46
C GLY A 19 -5.14 4.47 3.94
N LEU A 20 -4.27 3.88 3.10
CA LEU A 20 -4.47 3.89 1.65
C LEU A 20 -5.78 3.17 1.27
N PRO A 21 -6.56 3.69 0.29
CA PRO A 21 -7.66 2.95 -0.32
C PRO A 21 -7.19 1.60 -0.88
N LEU A 22 -8.06 0.58 -0.81
CA LEU A 22 -7.68 -0.80 -1.13
C LEU A 22 -7.06 -0.94 -2.53
N GLY A 23 -7.68 -0.38 -3.57
CA GLY A 23 -7.14 -0.47 -4.94
C GLY A 23 -5.74 0.13 -5.07
N CYS A 24 -5.47 1.25 -4.39
CA CYS A 24 -4.13 1.86 -4.38
C CYS A 24 -3.13 1.03 -3.57
N ALA A 25 -3.57 0.41 -2.47
CA ALA A 25 -2.74 -0.48 -1.68
C ALA A 25 -2.35 -1.76 -2.46
N GLU A 26 -3.26 -2.29 -3.27
CA GLU A 26 -3.01 -3.43 -4.16
C GLU A 26 -2.00 -3.09 -5.27
N GLU A 27 -2.13 -1.90 -5.89
CA GLU A 27 -1.15 -1.45 -6.88
C GLU A 27 0.25 -1.23 -6.27
N LEU A 28 0.34 -0.65 -5.07
CA LEU A 28 1.60 -0.52 -4.36
C LEU A 28 2.21 -1.88 -3.99
N ALA A 29 1.37 -2.82 -3.52
CA ALA A 29 1.78 -4.17 -3.17
C ALA A 29 2.27 -4.96 -4.39
N ARG A 30 1.65 -4.75 -5.56
CA ARG A 30 2.07 -5.34 -6.83
C ARG A 30 3.43 -4.81 -7.29
N ALA A 31 3.69 -3.50 -7.11
CA ALA A 31 4.94 -2.86 -7.49
C ALA A 31 6.11 -3.20 -6.56
N ALA A 32 5.84 -3.51 -5.28
CA ALA A 32 6.87 -3.69 -4.26
C ALA A 32 7.96 -4.73 -4.57
N PRO A 33 7.68 -5.91 -5.14
CA PRO A 33 8.73 -6.85 -5.50
C PRO A 33 9.70 -6.29 -6.56
N VAL A 34 9.21 -5.49 -7.51
CA VAL A 34 10.05 -4.84 -8.52
C VAL A 34 11.00 -3.85 -7.82
N LEU A 35 10.49 -3.04 -6.90
CA LEU A 35 11.30 -2.13 -6.09
C LEU A 35 12.35 -2.88 -5.24
N ALA A 36 12.00 -4.04 -4.70
CA ALA A 36 12.95 -4.89 -3.99
C ALA A 36 14.05 -5.45 -4.91
N SER A 37 13.72 -5.76 -6.16
CA SER A 37 14.68 -6.26 -7.15
C SER A 37 15.67 -5.21 -7.63
N THR A 38 15.32 -3.92 -7.55
CA THR A 38 16.19 -2.78 -7.90
C THR A 38 16.88 -2.16 -6.69
N GLY A 39 16.50 -2.54 -5.46
CA GLY A 39 17.05 -2.00 -4.22
C GLY A 39 16.35 -0.74 -3.70
N ASP A 40 15.23 -0.34 -4.31
CA ASP A 40 14.51 0.91 -4.03
C ASP A 40 13.30 0.73 -3.09
N LEU A 41 13.14 -0.44 -2.45
CA LEU A 41 11.97 -0.74 -1.60
C LEU A 41 11.78 0.26 -0.44
N THR A 42 12.82 0.96 -0.01
CA THR A 42 12.77 2.04 0.99
C THR A 42 11.83 3.19 0.60
N CYS A 43 11.58 3.44 -0.68
CA CYS A 43 10.62 4.48 -1.10
C CYS A 43 9.19 4.19 -0.61
N VAL A 44 8.86 2.91 -0.39
CA VAL A 44 7.54 2.49 0.12
C VAL A 44 7.28 3.09 1.49
N THR A 45 8.23 3.01 2.42
CA THR A 45 8.04 3.61 3.75
C THR A 45 7.85 5.12 3.68
N GLY A 46 8.57 5.81 2.79
CA GLY A 46 8.41 7.25 2.59
C GLY A 46 7.00 7.64 2.15
N VAL A 47 6.40 6.88 1.23
CA VAL A 47 5.00 7.18 0.82
C VAL A 47 3.97 6.80 1.89
N LEU A 48 4.22 5.74 2.68
CA LEU A 48 3.30 5.34 3.76
C LEU A 48 3.22 6.36 4.91
N GLU A 49 4.21 7.24 5.05
CA GLU A 49 4.22 8.33 6.02
C GLU A 49 3.36 9.53 5.59
N LEU A 50 3.00 9.62 4.30
CA LEU A 50 2.23 10.72 3.76
C LEU A 50 0.73 10.60 4.06
N ALA A 51 0.06 11.74 4.14
CA ALA A 51 -1.40 11.78 4.24
C ALA A 51 -2.03 11.17 2.97
N CYS A 52 -3.08 10.37 3.16
CA CYS A 52 -3.81 9.71 2.08
C CYS A 52 -4.82 10.63 1.38
N ASP A 53 -4.39 11.83 1.01
CA ASP A 53 -5.25 12.81 0.33
C ASP A 53 -5.48 12.43 -1.13
N ALA A 54 -6.71 12.60 -1.61
CA ALA A 54 -7.05 12.35 -3.00
C ALA A 54 -6.40 13.39 -3.93
N PRO A 55 -5.91 12.99 -5.11
CA PRO A 55 -5.42 13.93 -6.13
C PRO A 55 -6.58 14.72 -6.75
N SER A 56 -6.26 15.87 -7.34
CA SER A 56 -7.22 16.67 -8.12
C SER A 56 -6.95 16.53 -9.62
N PHE A 57 -7.99 16.65 -10.43
CA PHE A 57 -7.88 16.66 -11.90
C PHE A 57 -8.44 17.96 -12.45
N GLU A 58 -7.54 18.80 -12.99
CA GLU A 58 -7.89 20.11 -13.54
C GLU A 58 -7.18 20.33 -14.87
N GLN A 59 -7.91 20.82 -15.88
CA GLN A 59 -7.35 21.18 -17.19
C GLN A 59 -6.49 20.08 -17.85
N GLY A 60 -6.82 18.80 -17.62
CA GLY A 60 -6.06 17.67 -18.17
C GLY A 60 -4.83 17.29 -17.35
N VAL A 61 -4.67 17.79 -16.12
CA VAL A 61 -3.54 17.50 -15.25
C VAL A 61 -4.02 16.88 -13.94
N VAL A 62 -3.45 15.73 -13.57
CA VAL A 62 -3.58 15.14 -12.23
C VAL A 62 -2.52 15.76 -11.34
N LYS A 63 -2.93 16.44 -10.27
CA LYS A 63 -2.02 17.19 -9.39
C LYS A 63 -2.32 16.98 -7.90
N GLY A 64 -1.25 17.03 -7.10
CA GLY A 64 -1.30 16.90 -5.64
C GLY A 64 -1.76 15.51 -5.18
N GLY A 65 -2.15 15.43 -3.91
CA GLY A 65 -2.59 14.18 -3.27
C GLY A 65 -1.45 13.21 -2.96
N HIS A 66 -1.82 12.05 -2.46
CA HIS A 66 -0.89 10.96 -2.17
C HIS A 66 -0.28 10.42 -3.49
N PRO A 67 1.05 10.24 -3.60
CA PRO A 67 1.72 9.87 -4.86
C PRO A 67 1.13 8.63 -5.54
N VAL A 68 0.89 7.55 -4.77
CA VAL A 68 0.27 6.33 -5.31
C VAL A 68 -1.15 6.59 -5.84
N GLN A 69 -1.96 7.40 -5.15
CA GLN A 69 -3.31 7.73 -5.62
C GLN A 69 -3.27 8.58 -6.89
N ALA A 70 -2.34 9.53 -6.98
CA ALA A 70 -2.12 10.37 -8.16
C ALA A 70 -1.72 9.53 -9.39
N VAL A 71 -0.77 8.60 -9.22
CA VAL A 71 -0.34 7.70 -10.30
C VAL A 71 -1.49 6.80 -10.76
N VAL A 72 -2.24 6.19 -9.84
CA VAL A 72 -3.39 5.34 -10.19
C VAL A 72 -4.48 6.14 -10.92
N ALA A 73 -4.84 7.31 -10.42
CA ALA A 73 -5.83 8.17 -11.08
C ALA A 73 -5.39 8.59 -12.50
N TRP A 74 -4.09 8.88 -12.68
CA TRP A 74 -3.53 9.19 -14.00
C TRP A 74 -3.56 7.99 -14.95
N GLN A 75 -3.25 6.79 -14.46
CA GLN A 75 -3.34 5.56 -15.24
C GLN A 75 -4.79 5.26 -15.66
N ASP A 76 -5.75 5.43 -14.75
CA ASP A 76 -7.17 5.21 -15.02
C ASP A 76 -7.71 6.19 -16.07
N LEU A 77 -7.37 7.48 -15.96
CA LEU A 77 -7.71 8.49 -16.96
C LEU A 77 -7.11 8.16 -18.33
N THR A 78 -5.84 7.74 -18.35
CA THR A 78 -5.14 7.34 -19.58
C THR A 78 -5.80 6.11 -20.22
N ALA A 79 -6.17 5.11 -19.42
CA ALA A 79 -6.89 3.92 -19.87
C ALA A 79 -8.29 4.24 -20.41
N ALA A 80 -8.94 5.28 -19.88
CA ALA A 80 -10.20 5.82 -20.38
C ALA A 80 -10.04 6.68 -21.67
N GLY A 81 -8.82 6.82 -22.20
CA GLY A 81 -8.54 7.58 -23.42
C GLY A 81 -8.39 9.10 -23.19
N VAL A 82 -8.34 9.55 -21.94
CA VAL A 82 -8.09 10.96 -21.60
C VAL A 82 -6.60 11.23 -21.70
N LYS A 83 -6.22 12.28 -22.45
CA LYS A 83 -4.83 12.76 -22.51
C LYS A 83 -4.47 13.54 -21.24
N ALA A 84 -4.21 12.81 -20.15
CA ALA A 84 -3.86 13.39 -18.86
C ALA A 84 -2.33 13.50 -18.68
N LYS A 85 -1.89 14.58 -18.03
CA LYS A 85 -0.53 14.72 -17.49
C LYS A 85 -0.52 14.41 -16.00
N LEU A 86 0.62 13.93 -15.50
CA LEU A 86 0.85 13.72 -14.07
C LEU A 86 1.81 14.81 -13.56
N GLU A 87 1.34 15.61 -12.60
CA GLU A 87 2.13 16.60 -11.86
C GLU A 87 2.02 16.31 -10.35
N CYS A 88 2.70 15.25 -9.91
CA CYS A 88 2.84 14.91 -8.50
C CYS A 88 4.30 14.65 -8.16
N ASP A 89 4.69 14.91 -6.92
CA ASP A 89 6.00 14.54 -6.40
C ASP A 89 6.03 13.03 -6.11
N VAL A 90 6.51 12.26 -7.08
CA VAL A 90 6.63 10.80 -6.99
C VAL A 90 8.05 10.41 -7.34
N GLU A 91 8.65 9.57 -6.51
CA GLU A 91 9.98 9.03 -6.76
C GLU A 91 10.01 8.24 -8.07
N GLY A 92 11.05 8.43 -8.89
CA GLY A 92 11.15 7.83 -10.21
C GLY A 92 11.07 6.29 -10.20
N ALA A 93 11.71 5.64 -9.23
CA ALA A 93 11.66 4.19 -9.06
C ALA A 93 10.23 3.71 -8.75
N LEU A 94 9.52 4.42 -7.87
CA LEU A 94 8.13 4.12 -7.54
C LEU A 94 7.21 4.30 -8.76
N LEU A 95 7.38 5.40 -9.50
CA LEU A 95 6.62 5.65 -10.73
C LEU A 95 6.86 4.53 -11.75
N SER A 96 8.11 4.14 -11.97
CA SER A 96 8.47 3.05 -12.89
C SER A 96 7.80 1.75 -12.47
N ALA A 97 7.95 1.34 -11.20
CA ALA A 97 7.39 0.09 -10.69
C ALA A 97 5.84 0.06 -10.71
N LEU A 98 5.18 1.20 -10.49
CA LEU A 98 3.72 1.30 -10.62
C LEU A 98 3.26 1.23 -12.08
N CYS A 99 4.05 1.74 -13.04
CA CYS A 99 3.71 1.68 -14.46
C CYS A 99 4.06 0.33 -15.11
N GLU A 100 5.14 -0.29 -14.65
CA GLU A 100 5.59 -1.59 -15.13
C GLU A 100 4.66 -2.69 -14.63
N ARG A 101 4.12 -3.49 -15.56
CA ARG A 101 3.36 -4.71 -15.25
C ARG A 101 4.26 -5.94 -15.33
N VAL A 102 5.39 -5.89 -14.63
CA VAL A 102 6.37 -6.98 -14.58
C VAL A 102 6.20 -7.73 -13.26
N SER A 103 6.20 -9.06 -13.34
CA SER A 103 6.29 -9.93 -12.16
C SER A 103 7.73 -10.38 -12.01
N VAL A 104 8.31 -10.20 -10.82
CA VAL A 104 9.63 -10.72 -10.48
C VAL A 104 9.49 -11.91 -9.53
N VAL A 105 10.41 -12.87 -9.64
CA VAL A 105 10.44 -14.07 -8.81
C VAL A 105 11.81 -14.17 -8.17
N GLY A 106 11.83 -14.37 -6.86
CA GLY A 106 13.08 -14.61 -6.14
C GLY A 106 12.97 -14.24 -4.67
N PRO A 107 13.94 -14.69 -3.86
CA PRO A 107 14.23 -14.03 -2.61
C PRO A 107 14.99 -12.73 -2.90
N PHE A 108 14.55 -11.64 -2.29
CA PHE A 108 15.23 -10.35 -2.34
C PHE A 108 15.81 -10.03 -0.98
N GLU A 109 16.98 -9.41 -0.94
CA GLU A 109 17.48 -8.85 0.31
C GLU A 109 16.63 -7.65 0.69
N VAL A 110 16.15 -7.65 1.92
CA VAL A 110 15.33 -6.59 2.49
C VAL A 110 15.96 -6.27 3.84
N ASP A 111 16.33 -5.01 4.03
CA ASP A 111 16.88 -4.53 5.28
C ASP A 111 15.89 -4.80 6.44
N GLU A 112 16.42 -5.25 7.58
CA GLU A 112 15.56 -5.63 8.72
C GLU A 112 14.87 -4.41 9.34
N THR A 113 15.51 -3.25 9.33
CA THR A 113 14.90 -1.99 9.82
C THR A 113 13.73 -1.60 8.91
N LEU A 114 13.92 -1.68 7.59
CA LEU A 114 12.84 -1.48 6.63
C LEU A 114 11.68 -2.44 6.87
N TRP A 115 11.97 -3.73 7.09
CA TRP A 115 10.96 -4.74 7.35
C TRP A 115 10.17 -4.48 8.64
N VAL A 116 10.85 -4.05 9.71
CA VAL A 116 10.23 -3.64 10.97
C VAL A 116 9.32 -2.43 10.77
N ASN A 117 9.75 -1.42 10.01
CA ASN A 117 8.93 -0.23 9.73
C ASN A 117 7.64 -0.59 8.97
N LEU A 118 7.74 -1.43 7.93
CA LEU A 118 6.56 -1.93 7.21
C LEU A 118 5.62 -2.71 8.15
N SER A 119 6.19 -3.51 9.06
CA SER A 119 5.42 -4.28 10.04
C SER A 119 4.67 -3.37 11.04
N GLN A 120 5.24 -2.23 11.42
CA GLN A 120 4.58 -1.25 12.29
C GLN A 120 3.38 -0.61 11.60
N PHE A 121 3.48 -0.28 10.31
CA PHE A 121 2.32 0.17 9.54
C PHE A 121 1.27 -0.95 9.45
N ALA A 122 1.67 -2.18 9.15
CA ALA A 122 0.76 -3.32 9.08
C ALA A 122 0.00 -3.55 10.38
N ALA A 123 0.65 -3.37 11.53
CA ALA A 123 0.03 -3.51 12.85
C ALA A 123 -1.10 -2.49 13.11
N LYS A 124 -1.12 -1.34 12.42
CA LYS A 124 -2.22 -0.35 12.52
C LYS A 124 -3.55 -0.87 11.95
N MET A 125 -3.55 -1.99 11.21
CA MET A 125 -4.78 -2.68 10.81
C MET A 125 -5.45 -3.43 11.95
N LEU A 126 -4.73 -3.69 13.04
CA LEU A 126 -5.25 -4.47 14.16
C LEU A 126 -6.07 -3.56 15.07
N VAL A 127 -7.29 -4.00 15.39
CA VAL A 127 -8.06 -3.40 16.48
C VAL A 127 -7.43 -3.86 17.79
N PRO A 128 -7.18 -2.97 18.77
CA PRO A 128 -6.71 -3.38 20.08
C PRO A 128 -7.67 -4.41 20.69
N GLU A 129 -7.13 -5.47 21.28
CA GLU A 129 -7.87 -6.38 22.16
C GLU A 129 -8.36 -5.58 23.37
N SER A 130 -9.50 -4.89 23.23
CA SER A 130 -10.11 -4.19 24.35
C SER A 130 -10.53 -5.22 25.39
N GLU A 131 -10.28 -4.94 26.67
CA GLU A 131 -10.70 -5.79 27.79
C GLU A 131 -12.21 -6.04 27.80
N ALA A 132 -12.99 -5.13 27.19
CA ALA A 132 -14.40 -5.29 26.89
C ALA A 132 -14.70 -6.46 25.94
N SER A 133 -13.83 -6.78 24.97
CA SER A 133 -13.99 -7.94 24.07
C SER A 133 -13.80 -9.27 24.82
N ARG A 134 -12.90 -9.29 25.82
CA ARG A 134 -12.73 -10.43 26.75
C ARG A 134 -13.93 -10.61 27.68
N LEU A 135 -14.44 -9.52 28.26
CA LEU A 135 -15.52 -9.57 29.24
C LEU A 135 -16.90 -9.81 28.59
N ALA A 136 -17.10 -9.31 27.36
CA ALA A 136 -18.37 -9.43 26.65
C ALA A 136 -18.61 -10.83 26.07
N GLY A 137 -17.57 -11.68 26.01
CA GLY A 137 -17.67 -13.06 25.52
C GLY A 137 -18.19 -13.10 24.08
N ALA A 138 -17.31 -13.27 23.10
CA ALA A 138 -17.75 -13.55 21.74
C ALA A 138 -18.54 -14.88 21.71
N GLY A 139 -19.87 -14.77 21.84
CA GLY A 139 -20.87 -15.76 21.43
C GLY A 139 -20.70 -17.18 21.94
N ALA A 140 -21.11 -17.43 23.19
CA ALA A 140 -21.81 -18.64 23.58
C ALA A 140 -22.70 -18.27 24.77
N GLY A 141 -23.74 -17.48 24.48
CA GLY A 141 -24.78 -17.17 25.46
C GLY A 141 -25.35 -18.48 26.02
N LEU A 142 -25.57 -18.50 27.33
CA LEU A 142 -26.14 -19.59 28.13
C LEU A 142 -27.61 -19.90 27.76
N SER A 143 -27.92 -20.06 26.48
CA SER A 143 -29.27 -20.31 25.96
C SER A 143 -29.34 -21.71 25.35
N ASP A 144 -28.90 -22.72 26.10
CA ASP A 144 -29.29 -24.10 25.85
C ASP A 144 -29.02 -24.90 27.12
N ASN A 145 -30.05 -25.04 27.96
CA ASN A 145 -30.29 -26.11 28.94
C ASN A 145 -31.37 -25.64 29.94
N ASP A 146 -32.60 -25.49 29.44
CA ASP A 146 -33.81 -25.75 30.24
C ASP A 146 -34.21 -27.21 30.01
#